data_AF-A0A415IG03-F1
#
_entry.id   AF-A0A415IG03-F1
#
_cell.length_a   1.000
_cell.length_b   1.000
_cell.length_c   1.000
_cell.angle_alpha   90.00
_cell.angle_beta   90.00
_cell.angle_gamma   90.00
#
_symmetry.space_group_name_H-M   'P 1'
#
loop_
_entity.id
_entity.type
_entity.pdbx_description
1 polymer ?
#
loop_
_entity_poly.entity_id
_entity_poly.type
_entity_poly.pdbx_seq_one_letter_code
_entity_poly.pdbx_strand_id
1 'polypeptide(L)'
;MKLIKSLLLLISLLCCHSILAEEKVITLNDINHNDEWVEDERSITINPIATIEGNTIRIYSNITIENVSIVIKDQSDNVIYSNTSIVNSRCHTFEVFDLLKDDYILELKIGNDSFYGCFSN
;
A
#
# COMPACT_ATOMS: atom_id res chain seq x y z
N MET A 1 28.34 -41.69 1.03
CA MET A 1 27.88 -40.96 -0.17
C MET A 1 26.35 -40.84 -0.29
N LYS A 2 25.54 -41.86 0.04
CA LYS A 2 24.05 -41.79 -0.05
C LYS A 2 23.40 -40.79 0.92
N LEU A 3 23.90 -40.71 2.16
CA LEU A 3 23.39 -39.78 3.20
C LEU A 3 23.58 -38.30 2.83
N ILE A 4 24.74 -37.93 2.27
CA ILE A 4 25.06 -36.56 1.82
C ILE A 4 24.13 -36.14 0.68
N LYS A 5 23.87 -37.05 -0.28
CA LYS A 5 22.93 -36.80 -1.38
C LYS A 5 21.49 -36.60 -0.89
N SER A 6 21.06 -37.39 0.10
CA SER A 6 19.73 -37.24 0.70
C SER A 6 19.58 -35.94 1.47
N LEU A 7 20.64 -35.49 2.16
CA LEU A 7 20.63 -34.24 2.91
C LEU A 7 20.57 -33.02 1.98
N LEU A 8 21.32 -33.04 0.87
CA LEU A 8 21.28 -31.99 -0.15
C LEU A 8 19.91 -31.87 -0.81
N LEU A 9 19.23 -32.99 -1.04
CA LEU A 9 17.87 -33.02 -1.59
C LEU A 9 16.85 -32.38 -0.63
N LEU A 10 17.01 -32.61 0.68
CA LEU A 10 16.13 -32.06 1.72
C LEU A 10 16.33 -30.55 1.89
N ILE A 11 17.59 -30.08 1.87
CA ILE A 11 17.94 -28.65 1.90
C ILE A 11 17.38 -27.95 0.66
N SER A 12 17.52 -28.56 -0.52
CA SER A 12 16.94 -28.04 -1.77
C SER A 12 15.42 -27.91 -1.70
N LEU A 13 14.70 -28.87 -1.08
CA LEU A 13 13.25 -28.78 -0.91
C LEU A 13 12.83 -27.67 0.07
N LEU A 14 13.61 -27.45 1.13
CA LEU A 14 13.35 -26.42 2.13
C LEU A 14 13.59 -24.99 1.59
N CYS A 15 14.57 -24.82 0.68
CA CYS A 15 14.84 -23.53 0.02
C CYS A 15 13.74 -23.09 -0.98
N CYS A 16 12.85 -23.99 -1.41
CA CYS A 16 11.76 -23.66 -2.33
C CYS A 16 10.52 -23.07 -1.63
N HIS A 17 10.48 -23.02 -0.30
CA HIS A 17 9.32 -22.52 0.47
C HIS A 17 9.45 -21.03 0.83
N SER A 18 10.62 -20.44 0.64
CA SER A 18 10.83 -19.01 0.82
C SER A 18 10.70 -18.30 -0.53
N ILE A 19 10.10 -17.11 -0.50
CA ILE A 19 10.14 -16.05 -1.55
C ILE A 19 8.91 -15.98 -2.47
N LEU A 20 7.70 -15.96 -1.91
CA LEU A 20 6.65 -15.12 -2.50
C LEU A 20 6.11 -14.24 -1.39
N ALA A 21 6.54 -12.98 -1.35
CA ALA A 21 5.80 -11.98 -0.63
C ALA A 21 4.52 -11.72 -1.45
N GLU A 22 3.37 -11.96 -0.82
CA GLU A 22 2.07 -11.80 -1.46
C GLU A 22 1.69 -10.33 -1.44
N GLU A 23 1.53 -9.73 -2.62
CA GLU A 23 1.01 -8.38 -2.76
C GLU A 23 -0.51 -8.39 -2.60
N LYS A 24 -1.02 -7.70 -1.57
CA LYS A 24 -2.44 -7.60 -1.25
C LYS A 24 -2.97 -6.22 -1.64
N VAL A 25 -4.17 -6.19 -2.22
CA VAL A 25 -4.86 -4.93 -2.55
C VAL A 25 -5.50 -4.35 -1.29
N ILE A 26 -5.30 -3.05 -1.07
CA ILE A 26 -6.01 -2.24 -0.06
C ILE A 26 -7.15 -1.52 -0.79
N THR A 27 -8.39 -1.82 -0.44
CA THR A 27 -9.55 -1.16 -1.03
C THR A 27 -9.64 0.27 -0.51
N LEU A 28 -9.62 1.25 -1.42
CA LEU A 28 -9.69 2.67 -1.10
C LEU A 28 -11.10 3.21 -1.35
N ASN A 29 -11.63 3.94 -0.37
CA ASN A 29 -12.88 4.67 -0.47
C ASN A 29 -12.60 6.17 -0.51
N ASP A 30 -13.32 6.91 -1.34
CA ASP A 30 -13.27 8.37 -1.39
C ASP A 30 -14.06 8.97 -0.20
N ILE A 31 -13.42 9.89 0.53
CA ILE A 31 -13.99 10.60 1.68
C ILE A 31 -14.83 11.79 1.23
N ASN A 32 -14.48 12.40 0.10
CA ASN A 32 -15.04 13.66 -0.37
C ASN A 32 -16.12 13.48 -1.43
N HIS A 33 -16.62 12.25 -1.63
CA HIS A 33 -17.73 11.98 -2.55
C HIS A 33 -19.04 12.59 -2.02
N ASN A 34 -19.19 13.91 -2.17
CA ASN A 34 -20.48 14.57 -2.14
C ASN A 34 -21.07 14.48 -3.55
N ASP A 35 -22.15 13.71 -3.69
CA ASP A 35 -22.92 13.55 -4.93
C ASP A 35 -23.41 14.90 -5.53
N GLU A 36 -23.28 16.01 -4.80
CA GLU A 36 -23.71 17.36 -5.19
C GLU A 36 -22.62 18.22 -5.86
N TRP A 37 -21.35 17.82 -5.81
CA TRP A 37 -20.29 18.56 -6.52
C TRP A 37 -20.31 18.18 -7.99
N VAL A 38 -20.89 19.06 -8.81
CA VAL A 38 -20.74 18.99 -10.27
C VAL A 38 -19.26 19.21 -10.57
N GLU A 39 -18.50 18.13 -10.77
CA GLU A 39 -17.18 18.21 -11.36
C GLU A 39 -17.31 19.01 -12.68
N ASP A 40 -16.46 20.03 -12.88
CA ASP A 40 -16.29 20.65 -14.21
C ASP A 40 -16.08 19.49 -15.20
N GLU A 41 -16.79 19.46 -16.34
CA GLU A 41 -16.73 18.36 -17.32
C GLU A 41 -15.30 18.11 -17.88
N ARG A 42 -14.33 18.93 -17.47
CA ARG A 42 -12.91 18.84 -17.80
C ARG A 42 -12.03 18.34 -16.65
N SER A 43 -12.57 18.03 -15.49
CA SER A 43 -11.83 17.44 -14.37
C SER A 43 -11.55 15.97 -14.65
N ILE A 44 -10.32 15.55 -14.41
CA ILE A 44 -9.94 14.13 -14.46
C ILE A 44 -10.08 13.59 -13.04
N THR A 45 -11.03 12.67 -12.85
CA THR A 45 -11.18 11.96 -11.58
C THR A 45 -9.93 11.12 -11.29
N ILE A 46 -9.37 11.29 -10.08
CA ILE A 46 -8.24 10.50 -9.60
C ILE A 46 -8.81 9.21 -9.00
N ASN A 47 -8.34 8.06 -9.49
CA ASN A 47 -8.76 6.76 -8.97
C ASN A 47 -7.53 5.97 -8.49
N PRO A 48 -7.08 6.18 -7.24
CA PRO A 48 -5.90 5.53 -6.73
C PRO A 48 -6.18 4.06 -6.36
N ILE A 49 -5.15 3.21 -6.48
CA ILE A 49 -5.16 1.84 -5.99
C ILE A 49 -3.97 1.69 -5.05
N ALA A 50 -4.20 1.14 -3.85
CA ALA A 50 -3.14 0.85 -2.90
C ALA A 50 -2.89 -0.66 -2.81
N THR A 51 -1.63 -1.05 -2.66
CA THR A 51 -1.22 -2.42 -2.39
C THR A 51 -0.20 -2.48 -1.26
N ILE A 52 -0.10 -3.64 -0.60
CA ILE A 52 0.90 -3.92 0.42
C ILE A 52 1.59 -5.27 0.16
N GLU A 53 2.91 -5.28 0.20
CA GLU A 53 3.77 -6.45 0.11
C GLU A 53 4.78 -6.41 1.26
N GLY A 54 4.56 -7.25 2.29
CA GLY A 54 5.28 -7.11 3.56
C GLY A 54 5.09 -5.70 4.13
N ASN A 55 6.19 -4.99 4.37
CA ASN A 55 6.15 -3.62 4.89
C ASN A 55 6.15 -2.53 3.80
N THR A 56 6.08 -2.92 2.53
CA THR A 56 6.12 -2.00 1.39
C THR A 56 4.70 -1.70 0.92
N ILE A 57 4.31 -0.42 0.92
CA ILE A 57 3.05 0.02 0.35
C ILE A 57 3.30 0.75 -0.96
N ARG A 58 2.44 0.48 -1.96
CA ARG A 58 2.47 1.14 -3.26
C ARG A 58 1.13 1.79 -3.55
N ILE A 59 1.16 3.04 -4.00
CA ILE A 59 -0.01 3.80 -4.44
C ILE A 59 0.12 4.03 -5.94
N TYR A 60 -0.77 3.41 -6.70
CA TYR A 60 -0.90 3.58 -8.14
C TYR A 60 -2.02 4.57 -8.46
N SER A 61 -1.85 5.33 -9.53
CA SER A 61 -2.87 6.26 -10.02
C SER A 61 -2.96 6.23 -11.54
N ASN A 62 -4.15 6.55 -12.07
CA ASN A 62 -4.44 6.62 -13.50
C ASN A 62 -3.70 7.77 -14.21
N ILE A 63 -3.38 8.83 -13.46
CA ILE A 63 -2.60 9.99 -13.92
C ILE A 63 -1.38 10.20 -13.03
N THR A 64 -0.43 11.02 -13.47
CA THR A 64 0.72 11.35 -12.65
C THR A 64 0.29 12.36 -11.57
N ILE A 65 0.58 12.05 -10.31
CA ILE A 65 0.19 12.85 -9.15
C ILE A 65 1.44 13.33 -8.40
N GLU A 66 1.31 14.45 -7.69
CA GLU A 66 2.36 15.02 -6.84
C GLU A 66 1.80 15.35 -5.46
N ASN A 67 2.70 15.53 -4.49
CA ASN A 67 2.35 15.93 -3.12
C ASN A 67 1.34 14.99 -2.44
N VAL A 68 1.53 13.68 -2.61
CA VAL A 68 0.68 12.66 -1.97
C VAL A 68 1.00 12.62 -0.48
N SER A 69 0.05 13.06 0.34
CA SER A 69 0.15 12.95 1.80
C SER A 69 -0.42 11.62 2.24
N ILE A 70 0.30 10.95 3.13
CA ILE A 70 0.06 9.57 3.54
C ILE A 70 0.11 9.54 5.06
N VAL A 71 -0.91 8.94 5.66
CA VAL A 71 -0.98 8.70 7.09
C VAL A 71 -1.41 7.25 7.29
N ILE A 72 -0.74 6.55 8.20
CA ILE A 72 -1.19 5.22 8.66
C ILE A 72 -1.49 5.32 10.13
N LYS A 73 -2.64 4.77 10.50
CA LYS A 73 -3.11 4.72 11.87
C LYS A 73 -3.36 3.30 12.33
N ASP A 74 -3.19 3.07 13.62
CA ASP A 74 -3.68 1.86 14.27
C ASP A 74 -5.22 1.92 14.49
N GLN A 75 -5.80 0.84 15.01
CA GLN A 75 -7.23 0.77 15.34
C GLN A 75 -7.69 1.75 16.43
N SER A 76 -6.75 2.36 17.16
CA SER A 76 -7.01 3.37 18.19
C SER A 76 -6.86 4.81 17.65
N ASP A 77 -6.78 4.98 16.32
CA ASP A 77 -6.59 6.26 15.62
C ASP A 77 -5.23 6.93 15.92
N ASN A 78 -4.26 6.20 16.47
CA ASN A 78 -2.91 6.72 16.67
C ASN A 78 -2.15 6.69 15.34
N VAL A 79 -1.54 7.82 14.96
CA VAL A 79 -0.67 7.92 13.79
C VAL A 79 0.65 7.20 14.05
N ILE A 80 0.88 6.10 13.34
CA ILE A 80 2.12 5.30 13.43
C ILE A 80 3.10 5.61 12.29
N TYR A 81 2.60 6.16 11.19
CA TYR A 81 3.41 6.59 10.06
C TYR A 81 2.78 7.81 9.40
N SER A 82 3.61 8.77 8.99
CA SER A 82 3.19 9.86 8.13
C SER A 82 4.31 10.27 7.19
N ASN A 83 3.96 10.50 5.93
CA ASN A 83 4.87 10.99 4.92
C ASN A 83 4.14 11.87 3.91
N THR A 84 4.88 12.73 3.22
CA THR A 84 4.37 13.41 2.02
C THR A 84 5.38 13.23 0.90
N SER A 85 4.95 12.56 -0.16
CA SER A 85 5.76 12.31 -1.34
C SER A 85 5.68 13.51 -2.28
N ILE A 86 6.79 14.22 -2.44
CA ILE A 86 6.92 15.37 -3.35
C ILE A 86 7.30 14.97 -4.79
N VAL A 87 7.45 13.67 -5.05
CA VAL A 87 7.83 13.15 -6.37
C VAL A 87 6.61 13.17 -7.28
N ASN A 88 6.77 13.59 -8.53
CA ASN A 88 5.72 13.50 -9.54
C ASN A 88 5.77 12.09 -10.17
N SER A 89 4.84 11.22 -9.80
CA SER A 89 4.82 9.82 -10.25
C SER A 89 3.40 9.28 -10.39
N ARG A 90 3.26 8.19 -11.16
CA ARG A 90 2.03 7.38 -11.18
C ARG A 90 2.06 6.26 -10.13
N CYS A 91 3.23 6.02 -9.55
CA CYS A 91 3.47 5.00 -8.55
C CYS A 91 4.33 5.60 -7.44
N HIS A 92 3.75 5.72 -6.25
CA HIS A 92 4.46 6.11 -5.03
C HIS A 92 4.71 4.85 -4.21
N THR A 93 5.95 4.63 -3.81
CA THR A 93 6.35 3.44 -3.03
C THR A 93 7.04 3.90 -1.77
N PHE A 94 6.67 3.31 -0.65
CA PHE A 94 7.25 3.63 0.65
C PHE A 94 7.25 2.39 1.54
N GLU A 95 8.23 2.34 2.44
CA GLU A 95 8.36 1.29 3.43
C GLU A 95 7.94 1.83 4.80
N VAL A 96 7.18 1.03 5.52
CA VAL A 96 6.77 1.31 6.89
C VAL A 96 7.55 0.39 7.81
N PHE A 97 8.61 0.92 8.42
CA PHE A 97 9.46 0.13 9.31
C PHE A 97 8.69 -0.32 10.56
N ASP A 98 8.99 -1.53 11.01
CA ASP A 98 8.48 -2.11 12.26
C ASP A 98 6.94 -2.18 12.37
N LEU A 99 6.24 -2.29 11.24
CA LEU A 99 4.80 -2.52 11.23
C LEU A 99 4.49 -3.88 11.87
N LEU A 100 3.80 -3.87 13.00
CA LEU A 100 3.41 -5.08 13.72
C LEU A 100 2.33 -5.85 12.94
N LYS A 101 2.09 -7.10 13.35
CA LYS A 101 0.97 -7.90 12.84
C LYS A 101 -0.33 -7.41 13.48
N ASP A 102 -0.98 -6.47 12.84
CA ASP A 102 -2.22 -5.83 13.30
C ASP A 102 -3.02 -5.27 12.12
N ASP A 103 -4.20 -4.71 12.42
CA ASP A 103 -5.06 -4.01 11.48
C ASP A 103 -4.78 -2.51 11.49
N TYR A 104 -4.72 -1.91 10.31
CA TYR A 104 -4.35 -0.51 10.11
C TYR A 104 -5.31 0.20 9.16
N ILE A 105 -5.31 1.53 9.26
CA ILE A 105 -6.03 2.44 8.37
C ILE A 105 -4.97 3.22 7.59
N LEU A 106 -5.02 3.13 6.26
CA LEU A 106 -4.28 3.97 5.34
C LEU A 106 -5.16 5.16 4.95
N GLU A 107 -4.69 6.38 5.20
CA GLU A 107 -5.30 7.63 4.73
C GLU A 107 -4.38 8.28 3.69
N LEU A 108 -4.97 8.72 2.58
CA LEU A 108 -4.29 9.35 1.45
C LEU A 108 -4.94 10.68 1.16
N LYS A 109 -4.13 11.70 0.90
CA LYS A 109 -4.61 12.99 0.37
C LYS A 109 -3.82 13.36 -0.89
N ILE A 110 -4.55 13.62 -1.96
CA ILE A 110 -4.01 13.96 -3.28
C ILE A 110 -4.72 15.25 -3.74
N GLY A 111 -4.04 16.39 -3.60
CA GLY A 111 -4.68 17.69 -3.83
C GLY A 111 -5.87 17.90 -2.88
N ASN A 112 -7.07 18.01 -3.46
CA ASN A 112 -8.33 18.14 -2.72
C ASN A 112 -9.02 16.81 -2.44
N ASP A 113 -8.60 15.73 -3.08
CA ASP A 113 -9.21 14.42 -2.94
C ASP A 113 -8.61 13.69 -1.74
N SER A 114 -9.44 12.96 -1.01
CA SER A 114 -9.03 12.24 0.20
C SER A 114 -9.60 10.83 0.16
N PHE A 115 -8.77 9.84 0.45
CA PHE A 115 -9.13 8.43 0.36
C PHE A 115 -8.70 7.70 1.63
N TYR A 116 -9.39 6.62 1.96
CA TYR A 116 -8.98 5.74 3.04
C TYR A 116 -9.22 4.25 2.72
N GLY A 117 -8.42 3.38 3.31
CA GLY A 117 -8.61 1.94 3.22
C GLY A 117 -8.07 1.22 4.44
N CYS A 118 -8.68 0.08 4.78
CA CYS A 118 -8.23 -0.77 5.88
C CYS A 118 -7.39 -1.93 5.35
N PHE A 119 -6.35 -2.32 6.07
CA PHE A 119 -5.48 -3.44 5.71
C PHE A 119 -4.88 -4.12 6.94
N SER A 120 -4.48 -5.38 6.80
CA SER A 120 -3.77 -6.15 7.84
C SER A 120 -2.36 -6.48 7.35
N ASN A 121 -1.36 -6.34 8.21
CA ASN A 121 0.02 -6.76 7.95
C ASN A 121 0.25 -8.21 8.39
#